data_AF-A0A6V7IV40-F1
#
_entry.id   AF-A0A6V7IV40-F1
#
_cell.length_a   1.000
_cell.length_b   1.000
_cell.length_c   1.000
_cell.angle_alpha   90.00
_cell.angle_beta   90.00
_cell.angle_gamma   90.00
#
_symmetry.space_group_name_H-M   'P 1'
#
loop_
_entity.id
_entity.type
_entity.pdbx_description
1 polymer ?
#
loop_
_entity_poly.entity_id
_entity_poly.type
_entity_poly.pdbx_seq_one_letter_code
_entity_poly.pdbx_strand_id
1 'polypeptide(L)' 'PESGWKCTHCEFTTSGAAVKKVLDIINGEVEAVEAITGEYGSDAINQRESVMKKYHSVLHPRHAFLTML' A
#
# COMPACT_ATOMS: atom_id res chain seq x y z
N PRO A 1 1.31 25.76 4.99
CA PRO A 1 1.94 24.85 5.98
C PRO A 1 2.10 23.46 5.36
N GLU A 2 3.33 22.94 5.27
CA GLU A 2 3.50 21.51 4.96
C GLU A 2 2.93 20.70 6.13
N SER A 3 1.90 19.87 5.90
CA SER A 3 1.33 19.05 6.96
C SER A 3 2.28 17.90 7.29
N GLY A 4 2.70 17.78 8.54
CA GLY A 4 3.39 16.58 9.04
C GLY A 4 2.40 15.44 9.25
N TRP A 5 2.88 14.21 9.09
CA TRP A 5 2.16 13.00 9.48
C TRP A 5 2.84 12.37 10.70
N LYS A 6 2.05 12.00 11.70
CA LYS A 6 2.51 11.30 12.91
C LYS A 6 1.77 9.99 13.03
N CYS A 7 2.50 8.91 13.31
CA CYS A 7 1.91 7.63 13.62
C CYS A 7 1.05 7.75 14.90
N THR A 8 -0.15 7.18 14.88
CA THR A 8 -1.07 7.17 16.04
C THR A 8 -0.67 6.16 17.11
N HIS A 9 0.32 5.29 16.83
CA HIS A 9 0.68 4.15 17.66
C HIS A 9 2.14 4.14 18.12
N CYS A 10 3.00 4.98 17.54
CA CYS A 10 4.40 5.12 17.95
C CYS A 10 4.89 6.56 17.72
N GLU A 11 6.12 6.86 18.10
CA GLU A 11 6.70 8.21 18.01
C GLU A 11 7.14 8.60 16.59
N PHE A 12 6.96 7.72 15.61
CA PHE A 12 7.38 7.98 14.24
C PHE A 12 6.58 9.14 13.61
N THR A 13 7.31 10.06 12.99
CA THR A 13 6.76 11.19 12.24
C THR A 13 7.46 11.32 10.90
N THR A 14 6.73 11.75 9.87
CA THR A 14 7.30 12.06 8.56
C THR A 14 6.55 13.22 7.90
N SER A 15 7.03 13.71 6.76
CA SER A 15 6.32 14.77 6.01
C SER A 15 5.10 14.21 5.28
N GLY A 16 4.06 15.03 5.10
CA GLY A 16 2.91 14.66 4.28
C GLY A 16 3.30 14.34 2.83
N ALA A 17 4.35 15.00 2.30
CA ALA A 17 4.92 14.69 1.00
C ALA A 17 5.50 13.27 0.92
N ALA A 18 6.17 12.81 1.99
CA ALA A 18 6.68 11.44 2.06
C ALA A 18 5.54 10.41 2.11
N VAL A 19 4.47 10.69 2.88
CA VAL A 19 3.28 9.82 2.92
C VAL A 19 2.62 9.73 1.55
N LYS A 20 2.44 10.87 0.88
CA LYS A 20 1.87 10.92 -0.48
C LYS A 20 2.69 10.08 -1.46
N LYS A 21 4.02 10.22 -1.43
CA LYS A 21 4.91 9.43 -2.28
C LYS A 21 4.75 7.92 -2.05
N VAL A 22 4.63 7.50 -0.78
CA VAL A 22 4.42 6.08 -0.45
C VAL A 22 3.06 5.60 -0.98
N LEU A 23 2.00 6.41 -0.81
CA LEU A 23 0.66 6.09 -1.30
C LEU A 23 0.65 5.95 -2.84
N ASP A 24 1.29 6.87 -3.55
CA ASP A 24 1.36 6.85 -5.02
C ASP A 24 2.05 5.57 -5.53
N ILE A 25 3.10 5.11 -4.83
CA ILE A 25 3.79 3.85 -5.16
C ILE A 25 2.88 2.64 -4.95
N ILE A 26 2.19 2.57 -3.79
CA ILE A 26 1.30 1.46 -3.46
C ILE A 26 0.18 1.36 -4.50
N ASN A 27 -0.47 2.49 -4.83
CA ASN A 27 -1.54 2.52 -5.81
C ASN A 27 -1.07 2.04 -7.18
N GLY A 28 0.11 2.49 -7.64
CA GLY A 28 0.67 2.03 -8.91
C GLY A 28 0.93 0.51 -8.95
N GLU A 29 1.38 -0.08 -7.84
CA GLU A 29 1.57 -1.53 -7.76
C GLU A 29 0.23 -2.30 -7.72
N VAL A 30 -0.77 -1.77 -7.03
CA VAL A 30 -2.13 -2.36 -7.00
C VAL A 30 -2.75 -2.32 -8.39
N GLU A 31 -2.75 -1.17 -9.05
CA GLU A 31 -3.28 -0.99 -10.42
C GLU A 31 -2.61 -1.95 -11.41
N ALA A 32 -1.28 -2.12 -11.32
CA ALA A 32 -0.54 -3.02 -12.20
C ALA A 32 -0.98 -4.48 -12.04
N VAL A 33 -1.26 -4.92 -10.81
CA VAL A 33 -1.69 -6.29 -10.53
C VAL A 33 -3.19 -6.50 -10.84
N GLU A 34 -4.01 -5.47 -10.68
CA GLU A 34 -5.42 -5.50 -11.09
C GLU A 34 -5.59 -5.58 -12.61
N ALA A 35 -4.68 -4.98 -13.38
CA ALA A 35 -4.67 -5.05 -14.83
C ALA A 35 -4.39 -6.47 -15.39
N ILE A 36 -3.97 -7.43 -14.55
CA ILE A 36 -3.72 -8.82 -14.96
C ILE A 36 -5.07 -9.53 -15.17
N THR A 37 -5.39 -9.79 -16.43
CA THR A 37 -6.62 -10.47 -16.84
C THR A 37 -6.54 -11.99 -16.68
N GLY A 38 -7.71 -12.64 -16.63
CA GLY A 38 -7.92 -14.02 -16.15
C GLY A 38 -7.28 -15.16 -16.95
N GLU A 39 -6.52 -14.88 -18.00
CA GLU A 39 -5.76 -15.88 -18.76
C GLU A 39 -4.64 -16.53 -17.92
N TYR A 40 -4.21 -15.84 -16.84
CA TYR A 40 -3.16 -16.28 -15.91
C TYR A 40 -3.69 -16.51 -14.48
N GLY A 41 -4.84 -17.17 -14.33
CA GLY A 41 -5.59 -17.25 -13.05
C GLY A 41 -4.76 -17.53 -11.79
N SER A 42 -3.83 -18.51 -11.80
CA SER A 42 -2.97 -18.80 -10.64
C SER A 42 -1.91 -17.73 -10.38
N ASP A 43 -1.30 -17.21 -11.44
CA ASP A 43 -0.23 -16.22 -11.33
C ASP A 43 -0.78 -14.85 -10.95
N ALA A 44 -1.99 -14.52 -11.40
CA ALA A 44 -2.71 -13.31 -11.01
C ALA A 44 -3.04 -13.33 -9.50
N ILE A 45 -3.45 -14.49 -8.96
CA ILE A 45 -3.69 -14.64 -7.51
C ILE A 45 -2.37 -14.51 -6.74
N ASN A 46 -1.31 -15.19 -7.16
CA ASN A 46 0.00 -15.11 -6.50
C ASN A 46 0.55 -13.68 -6.47
N GLN A 47 0.39 -12.92 -7.56
CA GLN A 47 0.82 -11.52 -7.63
C GLN A 47 0.01 -10.61 -6.71
N ARG A 48 -1.32 -10.79 -6.64
CA ARG A 48 -2.19 -10.08 -5.68
C ARG A 48 -1.78 -10.35 -4.24
N GLU A 49 -1.58 -11.62 -3.89
CA GLU A 49 -1.14 -11.99 -2.55
C GLU A 49 0.25 -11.43 -2.20
N SER A 50 1.16 -11.37 -3.17
CA SER A 50 2.51 -10.84 -2.97
C SER A 50 2.49 -9.35 -2.61
N VAL A 51 1.68 -8.55 -3.32
CA VAL A 51 1.48 -7.12 -3.02
C VAL A 51 0.88 -6.93 -1.63
N MET A 52 -0.15 -7.72 -1.28
CA MET A 52 -0.76 -7.66 0.04
C MET A 52 0.24 -8.01 1.16
N LYS A 53 1.04 -9.07 0.99
CA LYS A 53 2.08 -9.48 1.95
C LYS A 53 3.18 -8.42 2.09
N LYS A 54 3.60 -7.80 0.98
CA LYS A 54 4.65 -6.76 0.95
C LYS A 54 4.26 -5.54 1.79
N TYR A 55 3.02 -5.07 1.68
CA TYR A 55 2.58 -3.85 2.36
C TYR A 55 1.97 -4.08 3.74
N HIS A 56 1.62 -5.32 4.08
CA HIS A 56 1.14 -5.69 5.42
C HIS A 56 2.13 -5.35 6.55
N SER A 57 3.45 -5.41 6.30
CA SER A 57 4.47 -5.05 7.29
C SER A 57 4.95 -3.60 7.22
N VAL A 58 4.76 -2.93 6.08
CA VAL A 58 5.18 -1.53 5.85
C VAL A 58 4.15 -0.57 6.42
N LEU A 59 2.88 -0.90 6.25
CA LEU A 59 1.80 -0.21 6.93
C LEU A 59 1.61 -0.85 8.30
N HIS A 60 1.43 -0.03 9.33
CA HIS A 60 1.07 -0.56 10.65
C HIS A 60 -0.16 -1.49 10.49
N PRO A 61 -0.28 -2.61 11.22
CA PRO A 61 -1.31 -3.63 10.98
C PRO A 61 -2.76 -3.11 10.89
N ARG A 62 -3.03 -1.90 11.41
CA ARG A 62 -4.34 -1.23 11.40
C ARG A 62 -4.56 -0.24 10.24
N HIS A 63 -3.53 0.07 9.46
CA HIS A 63 -3.58 0.96 8.28
C HIS A 63 -3.43 0.20 6.95
N ALA A 64 -2.98 -1.05 6.97
CA ALA A 64 -2.98 -1.94 5.80
C ALA A 64 -4.40 -2.19 5.22
N PHE A 65 -5.45 -1.86 5.98
CA PHE A 65 -6.85 -2.12 5.63
C PHE A 65 -7.64 -0.93 5.09
N LEU A 66 -7.09 0.29 5.04
CA LEU A 66 -7.83 1.45 4.50
C LEU A 66 -7.59 1.70 3.00
N THR A 67 -6.89 0.79 2.32
CA THR A 67 -6.71 0.78 0.86
C THR A 67 -7.70 -0.14 0.14
N MET A 68 -8.66 -0.76 0.84
CA MET A 68 -9.78 -1.43 0.18
C MET A 68 -10.94 -0.43 0.01
N LEU A 69 -10.99 0.19 -1.17
CA LEU A 69 -12.23 0.67 -1.79
C LEU A 69 -12.57 -0.28 -2.93
#